data_AF-K9UDJ5-F1
#
_entry.id   AF-K9UDJ5-F1
#
_cell.length_a   1.000
_cell.length_b   1.000
_cell.length_c   1.000
_cell.angle_alpha   90.00
_cell.angle_beta   90.00
_cell.angle_gamma   90.00
#
_symmetry.space_group_name_H-M   'P 1'
#
loop_
_entity.id
_entity.type
_entity.pdbx_description
1 polymer ?
#
loop_
_entity_poly.entity_id
_entity_poly.type
_entity_poly.pdbx_seq_one_letter_code
_entity_poly.pdbx_strand_id
1 'polypeptide(L)'
;MTIASAASKILDPNPLRYQTLEQTAERFGLDSNLRQQIFGISPRNQARLRKDNGVLNPLIVDRLNRFNRITQQAINLFEDTHRATIWLQTPKNSLSGMTPLAALSTDEGAKLVEEILYRTEYGIYG
;
A
#
# COMPACT_ATOMS: atom_id res chain seq x y z
N MET A 1 -24.57 -1.36 -5.04
CA MET A 1 -24.46 -1.95 -6.40
C MET A 1 -23.28 -1.27 -7.07
N THR A 2 -22.04 -1.75 -7.06
CA THR A 2 -21.50 -3.11 -7.11
C THR A 2 -20.19 -3.12 -6.31
N ILE A 3 -20.09 -3.91 -5.24
CA ILE A 3 -18.81 -4.17 -4.56
C ILE A 3 -18.14 -5.29 -5.34
N ALA A 4 -17.60 -4.98 -6.51
CA ALA A 4 -16.83 -5.93 -7.29
C ALA A 4 -15.41 -6.00 -6.70
N SER A 5 -15.23 -6.99 -5.84
CA SER A 5 -14.12 -7.94 -5.95
C SER A 5 -12.70 -7.35 -5.98
N ALA A 6 -12.26 -6.76 -4.87
CA ALA A 6 -10.83 -6.51 -4.64
C ALA A 6 -10.06 -7.79 -4.26
N ALA A 7 -10.76 -8.83 -3.78
CA ALA A 7 -10.16 -10.08 -3.33
C ALA A 7 -9.89 -11.10 -4.47
N SER A 8 -10.47 -10.94 -5.66
CA SER A 8 -10.32 -11.91 -6.75
C SER A 8 -9.17 -11.62 -7.73
N LYS A 9 -8.38 -10.57 -7.48
CA LYS A 9 -7.27 -10.14 -8.33
C LYS A 9 -5.92 -10.80 -7.99
N ILE A 10 -5.92 -11.77 -7.08
CA ILE A 10 -4.71 -12.42 -6.55
C ILE A 10 -4.00 -13.26 -7.64
N LEU A 11 -4.69 -13.59 -8.74
CA LEU A 11 -4.15 -14.25 -9.93
C LEU A 11 -4.76 -13.63 -11.20
N ASP A 12 -4.55 -12.34 -11.42
CA ASP A 12 -4.75 -11.81 -12.77
C ASP A 12 -3.73 -12.48 -13.71
N PRO A 13 -4.15 -13.21 -14.76
CA PRO A 13 -3.21 -13.83 -15.70
C PRO A 13 -2.46 -12.77 -16.55
N ASN A 14 -2.86 -11.51 -16.45
CA ASN A 14 -2.28 -10.41 -17.18
C ASN A 14 -1.19 -9.75 -16.31
N PRO A 15 0.06 -9.60 -16.81
CA PRO A 15 1.13 -8.99 -16.04
C PRO A 15 0.78 -7.58 -15.58
N LEU A 16 0.96 -7.30 -14.28
CA LEU A 16 0.73 -5.96 -13.72
C LEU A 16 1.71 -4.96 -14.32
N ARG A 17 1.17 -3.82 -14.77
CA ARG A 17 1.94 -2.74 -15.41
C ARG A 17 2.22 -1.62 -14.43
N TYR A 18 3.24 -0.82 -14.75
CA TYR A 18 3.65 0.31 -13.92
C TYR A 18 2.53 1.32 -13.64
N GLN A 19 1.62 1.52 -14.60
CA GLN A 19 0.45 2.38 -14.41
C GLN A 19 -0.39 1.99 -13.17
N THR A 20 -0.51 0.69 -12.86
CA THR A 20 -1.24 0.24 -11.65
C THR A 20 -0.56 0.72 -10.37
N LEU A 21 0.77 0.61 -10.31
CA LEU A 21 1.55 1.12 -9.17
C LEU A 21 1.45 2.64 -9.08
N GLU A 22 1.50 3.33 -10.22
CA GLU A 22 1.40 4.79 -10.29
C GLU A 22 0.06 5.31 -9.77
N GLN A 23 -1.05 4.74 -10.21
CA GLN A 23 -2.40 5.09 -9.74
C GLN A 23 -2.56 4.83 -8.24
N THR A 24 -2.08 3.69 -7.74
CA THR A 24 -2.07 3.40 -6.30
C THR A 24 -1.23 4.45 -5.57
N ALA A 25 -0.03 4.76 -6.05
CA ALA A 25 0.85 5.72 -5.41
C ALA A 25 0.26 7.13 -5.36
N GLU A 26 -0.41 7.58 -6.42
CA GLU A 26 -1.11 8.87 -6.47
C GLU A 26 -2.27 8.93 -5.48
N ARG A 27 -3.09 7.88 -5.41
CA ARG A 27 -4.23 7.79 -4.47
C ARG A 27 -3.82 7.97 -3.00
N PHE A 28 -2.62 7.50 -2.65
CA PHE A 28 -2.08 7.59 -1.29
C PHE A 28 -1.03 8.68 -1.11
N GLY A 29 -0.85 9.55 -2.11
CA GLY A 29 0.09 10.69 -2.05
C GLY A 29 1.56 10.27 -1.88
N LEU A 30 1.95 9.12 -2.42
CA LEU A 30 3.32 8.61 -2.31
C LEU A 30 4.24 9.37 -3.28
N ASP A 31 5.26 10.03 -2.74
CA ASP A 31 6.33 10.62 -3.52
C ASP A 31 7.31 9.56 -4.07
N SER A 32 8.31 10.00 -4.84
CA SER A 32 9.28 9.08 -5.43
C SER A 32 10.11 8.30 -4.39
N ASN A 33 10.38 8.89 -3.23
CA ASN A 33 11.21 8.29 -2.18
C ASN A 33 10.43 7.21 -1.43
N LEU A 34 9.18 7.49 -1.04
CA LEU A 34 8.29 6.50 -0.43
C LEU A 34 7.98 5.37 -1.39
N ARG A 35 7.78 5.64 -2.69
CA ARG A 35 7.65 4.57 -3.70
C ARG A 35 8.88 3.67 -3.74
N GLN A 36 10.07 4.27 -3.71
CA GLN A 36 11.31 3.50 -3.66
C GLN A 36 11.40 2.68 -2.38
N GLN A 37 11.07 3.26 -1.22
CA GLN A 37 11.16 2.57 0.06
C GLN A 37 10.16 1.41 0.14
N ILE A 38 8.91 1.63 -0.26
CA ILE A 38 7.82 0.65 -0.14
C ILE A 38 7.94 -0.45 -1.20
N PHE A 39 8.16 -0.07 -2.47
CA PHE A 39 8.15 -1.03 -3.58
C PHE A 39 9.55 -1.49 -4.01
N GLY A 40 10.61 -0.83 -3.55
CA GLY A 40 12.01 -1.10 -3.95
C GLY A 40 12.31 -0.72 -5.39
N ILE A 41 11.60 0.28 -5.93
CA ILE A 41 11.75 0.76 -7.30
C ILE A 41 12.47 2.11 -7.30
N SER A 42 13.72 2.15 -7.78
CA SER A 42 14.50 3.39 -7.83
C SER A 42 13.86 4.44 -8.76
N PRO A 43 14.08 5.75 -8.54
CA PRO A 43 13.52 6.81 -9.37
C PRO A 43 13.86 6.64 -10.86
N ARG A 44 15.08 6.17 -11.18
CA ARG A 44 15.50 5.83 -12.55
C ARG A 44 14.65 4.71 -13.16
N ASN A 45 14.39 3.64 -12.41
CA ASN A 45 13.57 2.53 -12.89
C ASN A 45 12.09 2.95 -12.99
N GLN A 46 11.60 3.80 -12.08
CA GLN A 46 10.28 4.42 -12.18
C GLN A 46 10.12 5.23 -13.47
N ALA A 47 11.07 6.11 -13.78
CA ALA A 47 11.03 6.92 -15.00
C ALA A 47 11.04 6.05 -16.28
N ARG A 48 11.86 4.99 -16.30
CA ARG A 48 11.90 4.03 -17.41
C ARG A 48 10.56 3.28 -17.56
N LEU A 49 10.03 2.75 -16.47
CA LEU A 49 8.79 1.98 -16.48
C LEU A 49 7.57 2.85 -16.81
N ARG A 50 7.56 4.12 -16.40
CA ARG A 50 6.55 5.12 -16.77
C ARG A 50 6.52 5.35 -18.28
N LYS A 51 7.69 5.52 -18.91
CA LYS A 51 7.80 5.81 -20.34
C LYS A 51 7.15 4.74 -21.22
N ASP A 52 7.38 3.46 -20.87
CA ASP A 52 6.98 2.33 -21.72
C ASP A 52 5.79 1.53 -21.13
N ASN A 53 5.18 2.03 -20.06
CA ASN A 53 4.20 1.32 -19.22
C ASN A 53 4.59 -0.16 -18.96
N GLY A 54 5.83 -0.33 -18.52
CA GLY A 54 6.48 -1.64 -18.44
C GLY A 54 5.85 -2.57 -17.39
N VAL A 55 6.05 -3.87 -17.58
CA VAL A 55 5.62 -4.90 -16.65
C VAL A 55 6.42 -4.82 -15.34
N LEU A 56 5.72 -4.91 -14.22
CA LEU A 56 6.31 -4.99 -12.89
C LEU A 56 6.91 -6.38 -12.67
N ASN A 57 8.09 -6.44 -12.07
CA ASN A 57 8.67 -7.73 -11.70
C ASN A 57 7.88 -8.36 -10.53
N PRO A 58 7.99 -9.68 -10.32
CA PRO A 58 7.22 -10.38 -9.28
C PRO A 58 7.43 -9.83 -7.86
N LEU A 59 8.63 -9.35 -7.53
CA LEU A 59 8.93 -8.77 -6.22
C LEU A 59 8.19 -7.45 -5.99
N ILE A 60 8.10 -6.59 -7.01
CA ILE A 60 7.33 -5.34 -6.93
C ILE A 60 5.83 -5.66 -6.85
N VAL A 61 5.37 -6.68 -7.58
CA VAL A 61 3.98 -7.15 -7.53
C VAL A 61 3.62 -7.62 -6.12
N ASP A 62 4.46 -8.42 -5.45
CA ASP A 62 4.24 -8.86 -4.07
C ASP A 62 4.09 -7.67 -3.10
N ARG A 63 4.99 -6.70 -3.19
CA ARG A 63 4.94 -5.49 -2.35
C ARG A 63 3.72 -4.63 -2.63
N LEU A 64 3.32 -4.51 -3.90
CA LEU A 64 2.10 -3.81 -4.28
C LEU A 64 0.85 -4.53 -3.74
N ASN A 65 0.82 -5.86 -3.76
CA ASN A 65 -0.27 -6.64 -3.20
C ASN A 65 -0.36 -6.47 -1.68
N ARG A 66 0.78 -6.52 -0.97
CA ARG A 66 0.87 -6.22 0.46
C ARG A 66 0.33 -4.83 0.77
N PHE A 67 0.76 -3.83 0.01
CA PHE A 67 0.29 -2.46 0.13
C PHE A 67 -1.24 -2.37 -0.08
N ASN A 68 -1.76 -2.96 -1.14
CA ASN A 68 -3.19 -2.94 -1.45
C ASN A 68 -4.02 -3.62 -0.35
N ARG A 69 -3.53 -4.73 0.21
CA ARG A 69 -4.21 -5.45 1.30
C ARG A 69 -4.37 -4.56 2.54
N ILE A 70 -3.29 -3.93 3.00
CA ILE A 70 -3.31 -3.09 4.21
C ILE A 70 -4.13 -1.81 3.97
N THR A 71 -3.95 -1.17 2.82
CA THR A 71 -4.71 0.04 2.51
C THR A 71 -6.20 -0.24 2.34
N GLN A 72 -6.58 -1.39 1.77
CA GLN A 72 -7.99 -1.80 1.71
C GLN A 72 -8.57 -2.06 3.09
N GLN A 73 -7.81 -2.69 4.00
CA GLN A 73 -8.24 -2.88 5.38
C GLN A 73 -8.46 -1.54 6.08
N ALA A 74 -7.55 -0.58 5.92
CA ALA A 74 -7.71 0.77 6.45
C ALA A 74 -8.94 1.47 5.85
N ILE A 75 -9.15 1.39 4.54
CA ILE A 75 -10.34 1.97 3.88
C ILE A 75 -11.63 1.34 4.43
N ASN A 76 -11.66 0.03 4.64
CA ASN A 76 -12.81 -0.65 5.22
C ASN A 76 -13.09 -0.17 6.65
N LEU A 77 -12.05 -0.05 7.48
CA LEU A 77 -12.16 0.42 8.86
C LEU A 77 -12.69 1.86 8.95
N PHE A 78 -12.20 2.76 8.10
CA PHE A 78 -12.57 4.18 8.15
C PHE A 78 -13.78 4.54 7.28
N GLU A 79 -14.24 3.60 6.44
CA GLU A 79 -15.28 3.76 5.42
C GLU A 79 -15.06 4.94 4.46
N ASP A 80 -13.86 5.51 4.47
CA ASP A 80 -13.51 6.72 3.74
C ASP A 80 -12.03 6.66 3.34
N THR A 81 -11.77 6.81 2.04
CA THR A 81 -10.41 6.72 1.49
C THR A 81 -9.52 7.85 2.00
N HIS A 82 -10.05 9.07 2.14
CA HIS A 82 -9.26 10.22 2.59
C HIS A 82 -8.86 10.06 4.06
N ARG A 83 -9.80 9.65 4.93
CA ARG A 83 -9.52 9.35 6.34
C ARG A 83 -8.52 8.21 6.49
N ALA A 84 -8.66 7.15 5.71
CA ALA A 84 -7.70 6.05 5.68
C ALA A 84 -6.30 6.54 5.28
N THR A 85 -6.19 7.33 4.21
CA THR A 85 -4.91 7.91 3.78
C THR A 85 -4.28 8.78 4.86
N ILE A 86 -5.06 9.67 5.50
CA ILE A 86 -4.55 10.48 6.63
C ILE A 86 -4.03 9.59 7.74
N TRP A 87 -4.79 8.57 8.15
CA TRP A 87 -4.38 7.68 9.22
C TRP A 87 -3.08 6.93 8.88
N LEU A 88 -2.96 6.46 7.63
CA LEU A 88 -1.80 5.75 7.10
C LEU A 88 -0.55 6.65 6.95
N GLN A 89 -0.75 7.96 6.79
CA GLN A 89 0.31 8.98 6.75
C GLN A 89 0.66 9.54 8.13
N THR A 90 -0.12 9.24 9.16
CA THR A 90 0.11 9.76 10.52
C THR A 90 1.07 8.86 11.29
N PRO A 91 2.19 9.37 11.83
CA PRO A 91 3.09 8.62 12.70
C PRO A 91 2.38 7.88 13.84
N LYS A 92 2.81 6.65 14.14
CA LYS A 92 2.31 5.86 15.27
C LYS A 92 3.42 5.56 16.26
N ASN A 93 3.16 5.74 17.55
CA ASN A 93 4.11 5.40 18.60
C ASN A 93 4.44 3.90 18.62
N SER A 94 3.44 3.05 18.34
CA SER A 94 3.61 1.59 18.20
C SER A 94 4.50 1.19 17.02
N LEU A 95 4.82 2.11 16.10
CA LEU A 95 5.75 1.93 14.99
C LEU A 95 7.03 2.75 15.20
N SER A 96 7.39 3.05 16.45
CA SER A 96 8.57 3.87 16.79
C SER A 96 8.58 5.24 16.10
N GLY A 97 7.41 5.85 15.93
CA GLY A 97 7.25 7.15 15.27
C GLY A 97 7.24 7.09 13.73
N MET A 98 7.31 5.90 13.12
CA MET A 98 7.10 5.76 11.68
C MET A 98 5.62 5.87 11.32
N THR A 99 5.35 6.27 10.07
CA THR A 99 4.01 6.19 9.50
C THR A 99 3.69 4.74 9.12
N PRO A 100 2.40 4.34 9.15
CA PRO A 100 1.99 3.04 8.64
C PRO A 100 2.46 2.79 7.20
N LEU A 101 2.40 3.78 6.30
CA LEU A 101 2.90 3.63 4.92
C LEU A 101 4.39 3.30 4.85
N ALA A 102 5.22 3.98 5.64
CA ALA A 102 6.66 3.71 5.66
C ALA A 102 6.97 2.29 6.19
N ALA A 103 6.18 1.82 7.17
CA ALA A 103 6.31 0.47 7.71
C ALA A 103 5.99 -0.63 6.68
N LEU A 104 5.22 -0.34 5.63
CA LEU A 104 4.89 -1.32 4.57
C LEU A 104 6.09 -1.72 3.69
N SER A 105 7.25 -1.08 3.87
CA SER A 105 8.50 -1.45 3.21
C SER A 105 9.03 -2.83 3.61
N THR A 106 8.57 -3.38 4.73
CA THR A 106 8.94 -4.71 5.21
C THR A 106 7.71 -5.56 5.50
N ASP A 107 7.88 -6.88 5.53
CA ASP A 107 6.80 -7.79 5.92
C ASP A 107 6.42 -7.61 7.39
N GLU A 108 7.43 -7.44 8.23
CA GLU A 108 7.25 -7.23 9.67
C GLU A 108 6.48 -5.94 9.95
N GLY A 109 6.88 -4.83 9.32
CA GLY A 109 6.17 -3.56 9.48
C GLY A 109 4.72 -3.62 8.98
N ALA A 110 4.45 -4.36 7.90
CA ALA A 110 3.08 -4.59 7.44
C ALA A 110 2.23 -5.37 8.44
N LYS A 111 2.79 -6.40 9.10
CA LYS A 111 2.10 -7.14 10.17
C LYS A 111 1.78 -6.24 11.36
N LEU A 112 2.73 -5.40 11.79
CA LEU A 112 2.49 -4.43 12.86
C LEU A 112 1.36 -3.46 12.50
N VAL A 113 1.30 -2.97 11.26
CA VAL A 113 0.20 -2.10 10.81
C VAL A 113 -1.13 -2.84 10.82
N GLU A 114 -1.16 -4.09 10.36
CA GLU A 114 -2.34 -4.95 10.38
C GLU A 114 -2.87 -5.17 11.81
N GLU A 115 -1.97 -5.41 12.76
CA GLU A 115 -2.34 -5.54 14.18
C GLU A 115 -2.92 -4.24 14.76
N ILE A 116 -2.34 -3.08 14.41
CA ILE A 116 -2.85 -1.79 14.86
C ILE A 116 -4.25 -1.54 14.26
N LEU A 117 -4.46 -1.85 12.97
CA LEU A 117 -5.76 -1.72 12.31
C LEU A 117 -6.80 -2.62 12.99
N TYR A 118 -6.46 -3.88 13.26
CA TYR A 118 -7.33 -4.81 13.98
C TYR A 118 -7.70 -4.28 15.36
N ARG A 119 -6.73 -3.85 16.16
CA ARG A 119 -7.00 -3.29 17.50
C ARG A 119 -7.90 -2.05 17.43
N THR A 120 -7.71 -1.20 16.43
CA THR A 120 -8.53 0.00 16.21
C THR A 120 -9.97 -0.37 15.85
N GLU A 121 -10.18 -1.40 15.03
CA GLU A 121 -11.50 -1.90 14.64
C GLU A 121 -12.33 -2.38 15.84
N TYR A 122 -11.69 -3.10 16.77
CA TYR A 122 -12.36 -3.65 17.96
C TYR A 122 -12.32 -2.73 19.18
N GLY A 123 -11.82 -1.49 19.04
CA GLY A 123 -11.70 -0.54 20.15
C GLY A 123 -10.75 -1.01 21.26
N ILE A 124 -9.80 -1.90 20.95
CA ILE A 124 -8.85 -2.44 21.90
C ILE A 124 -7.70 -1.45 22.04
N TYR A 125 -7.74 -0.65 23.10
CA TYR A 125 -6.61 0.17 23.53
C TYR A 125 -5.84 -0.60 24.61
N GLY A 126 -4.53 -0.78 24.40
CA GLY A 126 -3.60 -1.36 25.37
C GLY A 126 -2.49 -0.40 25.70
#